data_AF-X0YWE3-F1
#
_entry.id   AF-X0YWE3-F1
#
_cell.length_a   1.000
_cell.length_b   1.000
_cell.length_c   1.000
_cell.angle_alpha   90.00
_cell.angle_beta   90.00
_cell.angle_gamma   90.00
#
_symmetry.space_group_name_H-M   'P 1'
#
loop_
_entity.id
_entity.type
_entity.pdbx_description
1 polymer ?
#
loop_
_entity_poly.entity_id
_entity_poly.type
_entity_poly.pdbx_seq_one_letter_code
_entity_poly.pdbx_strand_id
1 'polypeptide(L)'
;SYEGSYWNDKVNSIRRIYLKNDTLRYFRSEHSESPIVPVGKDEFQMVEVNDVVLVQFKMNGNDRSMVVTVDFGQPGIFNGFEPTEPSKEELESYTGEYYSPELETTYRVYMKNDSLYYHHSRHGDHGMKILKKDVLEADWPLSISKYKRNEQGQVTGIRVSNGRVRNLRFEKLKYKVDPYLLGACSPLHIGIKGKDRPSDINVLQVF
;
A
#
# COMPACT_ATOMS: atom_id res chain seq x y z
N SER A 1 -25.83 7.38 -10.37
CA SER A 1 -24.66 7.63 -11.22
C SER A 1 -23.66 6.51 -10.97
N TYR A 2 -23.03 5.98 -12.02
CA TYR A 2 -22.04 4.89 -11.94
C TYR A 2 -20.60 5.43 -11.98
N GLU A 3 -20.42 6.73 -12.21
CA GLU A 3 -19.09 7.34 -12.20
C GLU A 3 -18.46 7.25 -10.81
N GLY A 4 -17.14 7.05 -10.79
CA GLY A 4 -16.40 6.95 -9.53
C GLY A 4 -15.11 6.14 -9.65
N SER A 5 -14.42 6.03 -8.52
CA SER A 5 -13.23 5.19 -8.38
C SER A 5 -13.57 3.90 -7.63
N TYR A 6 -12.99 2.79 -8.09
CA TYR A 6 -13.29 1.45 -7.63
C TYR A 6 -11.98 0.69 -7.39
N TRP A 7 -11.85 0.03 -6.24
CA TRP A 7 -10.64 -0.69 -5.82
C TRP A 7 -10.90 -2.18 -5.66
N ASN A 8 -10.09 -3.02 -6.29
CA ASN A 8 -10.06 -4.45 -6.03
C ASN A 8 -8.88 -4.80 -5.13
N ASP A 9 -9.21 -5.26 -3.91
CA ASP A 9 -8.23 -5.53 -2.87
C ASP A 9 -7.38 -6.78 -3.13
N LYS A 10 -7.93 -7.77 -3.85
CA LYS A 10 -7.24 -9.04 -4.14
C LYS A 10 -6.12 -8.84 -5.16
N VAL A 11 -6.39 -8.09 -6.23
CA VAL A 11 -5.41 -7.89 -7.31
C VAL A 11 -4.67 -6.55 -7.20
N ASN A 12 -5.00 -5.72 -6.20
CA ASN A 12 -4.42 -4.40 -5.98
C ASN A 12 -4.54 -3.48 -7.20
N SER A 13 -5.76 -3.31 -7.70
CA SER A 13 -5.98 -2.49 -8.89
C SER A 13 -7.15 -1.53 -8.72
N ILE A 14 -6.95 -0.32 -9.25
CA ILE A 14 -7.95 0.73 -9.32
C ILE A 14 -8.61 0.73 -10.71
N ARG A 15 -9.89 1.09 -10.75
CA ARG A 15 -10.63 1.44 -11.95
C ARG A 15 -11.32 2.77 -11.74
N ARG A 16 -11.32 3.61 -12.76
CA ARG A 16 -12.13 4.82 -12.78
C ARG A 16 -13.22 4.67 -13.85
N ILE A 17 -14.46 4.92 -13.45
CA ILE A 17 -15.59 5.00 -14.35
C ILE A 17 -15.96 6.47 -14.51
N TYR A 18 -16.05 6.95 -15.74
CA TYR A 18 -16.42 8.34 -16.03
C TYR A 18 -17.12 8.47 -17.38
N LEU A 19 -17.93 9.50 -17.55
CA LEU A 19 -18.63 9.77 -18.82
C LEU A 19 -17.73 10.55 -19.79
N LYS A 20 -17.68 10.11 -21.05
CA LYS A 20 -17.00 10.80 -22.16
C LYS A 20 -17.80 10.58 -23.44
N ASN A 21 -18.27 11.66 -24.05
CA ASN A 21 -19.08 11.63 -25.28
C ASN A 21 -20.24 10.61 -25.17
N ASP A 22 -21.08 10.79 -24.15
CA ASP A 22 -22.27 9.97 -23.83
C ASP A 22 -22.02 8.49 -23.52
N THR A 23 -20.76 8.05 -23.48
CA THR A 23 -20.39 6.67 -23.18
C THR A 23 -19.57 6.60 -21.90
N LEU A 24 -19.89 5.63 -21.03
CA LEU A 24 -19.06 5.38 -19.86
C LEU A 24 -17.70 4.79 -20.29
N ARG A 25 -16.64 5.25 -19.65
CA ARG A 25 -15.27 4.82 -19.87
C ARG A 25 -14.81 3.99 -18.69
N TYR A 26 -14.31 2.79 -18.97
CA TYR A 26 -13.61 1.94 -18.02
C TYR A 26 -12.11 2.22 -18.12
N PHE A 27 -11.60 3.03 -17.20
CA PHE A 27 -10.20 3.48 -17.19
C PHE A 27 -9.36 2.66 -16.23
N ARG A 28 -8.23 2.14 -16.73
CA ARG A 28 -7.23 1.35 -16.00
C ARG A 28 -5.93 2.14 -15.82
N SER A 29 -5.50 2.86 -16.85
CA SER A 29 -4.32 3.73 -16.88
C SER A 29 -4.39 4.68 -18.08
N GLU A 30 -3.45 5.63 -18.20
CA GLU A 30 -3.40 6.64 -19.27
C GLU A 30 -3.49 6.07 -20.69
N HIS A 31 -2.93 4.87 -20.90
CA HIS A 31 -2.95 4.17 -22.19
C HIS A 31 -3.87 2.96 -22.19
N SER A 32 -4.76 2.85 -21.20
CA SER A 32 -5.64 1.70 -21.05
C SER A 32 -7.02 2.15 -20.57
N GLU A 33 -7.86 2.53 -21.53
CA GLU A 33 -9.28 2.75 -21.33
C GLU A 33 -10.11 2.05 -22.41
N SER A 34 -11.34 1.68 -22.06
CA SER A 34 -12.30 1.10 -23.02
C SER A 34 -13.69 1.65 -22.76
N PRO A 35 -14.52 1.83 -23.80
CA PRO A 35 -15.94 2.12 -23.63
C PRO A 35 -16.68 0.94 -22.98
N ILE A 36 -17.70 1.25 -22.18
CA ILE A 36 -18.69 0.27 -21.70
C ILE A 36 -20.09 0.75 -22.10
N VAL A 37 -20.90 -0.14 -22.67
CA VAL A 37 -22.24 0.14 -23.17
C VAL A 37 -23.28 -0.66 -22.38
N PRO A 38 -24.48 -0.11 -22.11
CA PRO A 38 -25.49 -0.79 -21.34
C PRO A 38 -26.05 -2.00 -22.10
N VAL A 39 -26.18 -3.14 -21.42
CA VAL A 39 -26.82 -4.36 -21.94
C VAL A 39 -27.99 -4.81 -21.08
N GLY A 40 -28.19 -4.17 -19.92
CA GLY A 40 -29.28 -4.42 -19.00
C GLY A 40 -29.34 -3.33 -17.93
N LYS A 41 -30.22 -3.52 -16.94
CA LYS A 41 -30.27 -2.63 -15.77
C LYS A 41 -29.02 -2.85 -14.93
N ASP A 42 -28.27 -1.77 -14.67
CA ASP A 42 -27.00 -1.80 -13.92
C ASP A 42 -25.92 -2.72 -14.55
N GLU A 43 -26.11 -3.15 -15.80
CA GLU A 43 -25.27 -4.12 -16.51
C GLU A 43 -24.74 -3.54 -17.82
N PHE A 44 -23.42 -3.66 -17.99
CA PHE A 44 -22.69 -3.11 -19.11
C PHE A 44 -21.75 -4.15 -19.70
N GLN A 45 -21.45 -4.00 -20.99
CA GLN A 45 -20.42 -4.76 -21.68
C GLN A 45 -19.33 -3.80 -22.17
N MET A 46 -18.08 -4.20 -21.99
CA MET A 46 -16.94 -3.50 -22.59
C MET A 46 -16.88 -3.80 -24.09
N VAL A 47 -16.71 -2.76 -24.89
CA VAL A 47 -16.55 -2.90 -26.35
C VAL A 47 -15.15 -2.47 -26.77
N GLU A 48 -14.77 -2.76 -28.02
CA GLU A 48 -13.42 -2.53 -28.57
C GLU A 48 -12.32 -3.34 -27.86
N VAL A 49 -12.67 -4.54 -27.38
CA VAL A 49 -11.76 -5.50 -26.76
C VAL A 49 -12.03 -6.90 -27.31
N ASN A 50 -11.04 -7.79 -27.23
CA ASN A 50 -11.17 -9.15 -27.78
C ASN A 50 -11.99 -10.08 -26.88
N ASP A 51 -11.91 -9.89 -25.56
CA ASP A 51 -12.59 -10.73 -24.58
C ASP A 51 -14.00 -10.20 -24.28
N VAL A 52 -14.91 -11.08 -23.87
CA VAL A 52 -16.23 -10.65 -23.40
C VAL A 52 -16.09 -10.16 -21.96
N VAL A 53 -16.09 -8.85 -21.76
CA VAL A 53 -16.01 -8.25 -20.42
C VAL A 53 -17.35 -7.68 -20.00
N LEU A 54 -17.97 -8.30 -19.00
CA LEU A 54 -19.19 -7.85 -18.37
C LEU A 54 -18.88 -7.05 -17.11
N VAL A 55 -19.57 -5.92 -16.94
CA VAL A 55 -19.45 -5.01 -15.81
C VAL A 55 -20.84 -4.83 -15.20
N GLN A 56 -21.03 -5.32 -13.98
CA GLN A 56 -22.27 -5.16 -13.23
C GLN A 56 -22.04 -4.21 -12.05
N PHE A 57 -22.83 -3.14 -11.97
CA PHE A 57 -22.81 -2.21 -10.84
C PHE A 57 -23.80 -2.66 -9.77
N LYS A 58 -23.42 -2.46 -8.51
CA LYS A 58 -24.30 -2.65 -7.35
C LYS A 58 -24.28 -1.38 -6.53
N MET A 59 -25.42 -0.70 -6.49
CA MET A 59 -25.60 0.59 -5.84
C MET A 59 -26.55 0.43 -4.64
N ASN A 60 -26.10 0.81 -3.44
CA ASN A 60 -26.90 0.79 -2.22
C ASN A 60 -26.62 2.07 -1.40
N GLY A 61 -27.39 3.13 -1.64
CA GLY A 61 -27.13 4.44 -1.05
C GLY A 61 -25.73 4.95 -1.43
N ASN A 62 -24.87 5.18 -0.44
CA ASN A 62 -23.49 5.59 -0.65
C ASN A 62 -22.54 4.42 -0.95
N ASP A 63 -22.96 3.19 -0.63
CA ASP A 63 -22.16 2.00 -0.92
C ASP A 63 -22.32 1.63 -2.39
N ARG A 64 -21.20 1.63 -3.11
CA ARG A 64 -21.14 1.22 -4.52
C ARG A 64 -20.09 0.15 -4.71
N SER A 65 -20.38 -0.84 -5.54
CA SER A 65 -19.40 -1.81 -5.99
C SER A 65 -19.61 -2.13 -7.46
N MET A 66 -18.56 -2.67 -8.07
CA MET A 66 -18.53 -3.08 -9.47
C MET A 66 -17.98 -4.49 -9.53
N VAL A 67 -18.72 -5.39 -10.18
CA VAL A 67 -18.30 -6.76 -10.47
C VAL A 67 -17.88 -6.82 -11.93
N VAL A 68 -16.68 -7.34 -12.18
CA VAL A 68 -16.13 -7.45 -13.53
C VAL A 68 -15.82 -8.91 -13.82
N THR A 69 -16.39 -9.44 -14.89
CA THR A 69 -16.17 -10.82 -15.35
C THR A 69 -15.59 -10.76 -16.75
N VAL A 70 -14.51 -11.49 -16.98
CA VAL A 70 -13.86 -11.65 -18.29
C VAL A 70 -14.13 -13.07 -18.76
N ASP A 71 -14.79 -13.22 -19.90
CA ASP A 71 -15.30 -14.48 -20.44
C ASP A 71 -16.03 -15.31 -19.37
N PHE A 72 -15.53 -16.51 -19.07
CA PHE A 72 -16.05 -17.43 -18.05
C PHE A 72 -15.19 -17.43 -16.77
N GLY A 73 -14.35 -16.40 -16.61
CA GLY A 73 -13.43 -16.26 -15.49
C GLY A 73 -14.10 -15.96 -14.16
N GLN A 74 -13.31 -16.01 -13.09
CA GLN A 74 -13.77 -15.64 -11.75
C GLN A 74 -14.05 -14.13 -11.67
N PRO A 75 -15.17 -13.71 -11.08
CA PRO A 75 -15.53 -12.30 -11.00
C PRO A 75 -14.56 -11.53 -10.08
N GLY A 76 -14.07 -10.40 -10.58
CA GLY A 76 -13.35 -9.40 -9.80
C GLY A 76 -14.33 -8.44 -9.12
N ILE A 77 -14.22 -8.30 -7.81
CA ILE A 77 -15.04 -7.36 -7.03
C ILE A 77 -14.21 -6.10 -6.77
N PHE A 78 -14.75 -4.96 -7.18
CA PHE A 78 -14.18 -3.65 -6.93
C PHE A 78 -15.13 -2.82 -6.06
N ASN A 79 -14.64 -2.37 -4.91
CA ASN A 79 -15.40 -1.54 -4.00
C ASN A 79 -15.18 -0.07 -4.33
N GLY A 80 -16.27 0.69 -4.39
CA GLY A 80 -16.23 2.12 -4.59
C GLY A 80 -15.52 2.84 -3.46
N PHE A 81 -14.83 3.92 -3.80
CA PHE A 81 -14.30 4.87 -2.84
C PHE A 81 -14.26 6.26 -3.46
N GLU A 82 -14.18 7.28 -2.61
CA GLU A 82 -13.93 8.64 -3.05
C GLU A 82 -12.44 8.94 -2.99
N PRO A 83 -11.81 9.36 -4.10
CA PRO A 83 -10.45 9.90 -4.06
C PRO A 83 -10.44 11.14 -3.17
N THR A 84 -9.48 11.19 -2.26
CA THR A 84 -9.25 12.33 -1.38
C THR A 84 -7.81 12.75 -1.53
N GLU A 85 -7.57 14.04 -1.76
CA GLU A 85 -6.23 14.60 -1.63
C GLU A 85 -5.78 14.45 -0.17
N PRO A 86 -4.61 13.83 0.08
CA PRO A 86 -4.11 13.63 1.43
C PRO A 86 -3.74 14.98 2.05
N SER A 87 -4.07 15.18 3.33
CA SER A 87 -3.52 16.32 4.08
C SER A 87 -2.04 16.10 4.35
N LYS A 88 -1.32 17.16 4.72
CA LYS A 88 0.09 17.06 5.09
C LYS A 88 0.29 16.12 6.28
N GLU A 89 -0.60 16.16 7.26
CA GLU A 89 -0.57 15.27 8.43
C GLU A 89 -0.76 13.80 8.04
N GLU A 90 -1.63 13.52 7.05
CA GLU A 90 -1.79 12.17 6.51
C GLU A 90 -0.50 11.71 5.82
N LEU A 91 0.14 12.55 5.01
CA LEU A 91 1.43 12.26 4.38
C LEU A 91 2.52 11.98 5.43
N GLU A 92 2.64 12.85 6.43
CA GLU A 92 3.61 12.71 7.52
C GLU A 92 3.40 11.42 8.30
N SER A 93 2.15 10.98 8.48
CA SER A 93 1.83 9.74 9.18
C SER A 93 2.40 8.48 8.50
N TYR A 94 2.60 8.52 7.18
CA TYR A 94 3.21 7.43 6.41
C TYR A 94 4.73 7.38 6.53
N THR A 95 5.38 8.45 6.98
CA THR A 95 6.84 8.49 7.11
C THR A 95 7.34 7.61 8.25
N GLY A 96 8.56 7.09 8.12
CA GLY A 96 9.21 6.23 9.10
C GLY A 96 10.02 5.10 8.47
N GLU A 97 10.58 4.27 9.33
CA GLU A 97 11.29 3.05 8.91
C GLU A 97 10.40 1.83 9.12
N TYR A 98 10.40 0.95 8.12
CA TYR A 98 9.58 -0.25 8.06
C TYR A 98 10.50 -1.44 7.89
N TYR A 99 10.53 -2.34 8.87
CA TYR A 99 11.39 -3.52 8.87
C TYR A 99 10.60 -4.79 8.59
N SER A 100 11.08 -5.64 7.68
CA SER A 100 10.57 -6.99 7.49
C SER A 100 11.53 -8.01 8.09
N PRO A 101 11.12 -8.80 9.09
CA PRO A 101 11.94 -9.91 9.58
C PRO A 101 12.09 -11.04 8.56
N GLU A 102 11.19 -11.13 7.58
CA GLU A 102 11.23 -12.16 6.53
C GLU A 102 12.31 -11.88 5.48
N LEU A 103 12.55 -10.59 5.17
CA LEU A 103 13.62 -10.18 4.24
C LEU A 103 14.87 -9.63 4.94
N GLU A 104 14.84 -9.52 6.27
CA GLU A 104 15.86 -8.81 7.07
C GLU A 104 16.23 -7.45 6.46
N THR A 105 15.20 -6.71 6.01
CA THR A 105 15.37 -5.48 5.24
C THR A 105 14.49 -4.36 5.79
N THR A 106 15.04 -3.14 5.80
CA THR A 106 14.33 -1.92 6.19
C THR A 106 14.08 -1.03 4.97
N TYR A 107 12.84 -0.57 4.81
CA TYR A 107 12.47 0.51 3.90
C TYR A 107 12.23 1.79 4.69
N ARG A 108 12.79 2.91 4.23
CA ARG A 108 12.54 4.22 4.83
C ARG A 108 11.61 5.02 3.95
N VAL A 109 10.46 5.42 4.48
CA VAL A 109 9.55 6.37 3.83
C VAL A 109 9.77 7.75 4.42
N TYR A 110 9.94 8.75 3.57
CA TYR A 110 10.20 10.12 3.99
C TYR A 110 9.55 11.12 3.03
N MET A 111 9.45 12.37 3.47
CA MET A 111 8.92 13.46 2.66
C MET A 111 10.04 14.34 2.10
N LYS A 112 9.85 14.80 0.87
CA LYS A 112 10.65 15.83 0.22
C LYS A 112 9.72 16.66 -0.66
N ASN A 113 9.69 17.98 -0.45
CA ASN A 113 8.84 18.91 -1.19
C ASN A 113 7.35 18.47 -1.23
N ASP A 114 6.77 18.18 -0.06
CA ASP A 114 5.40 17.70 0.11
C ASP A 114 5.02 16.42 -0.66
N SER A 115 6.02 15.69 -1.16
CA SER A 115 5.87 14.40 -1.83
C SER A 115 6.53 13.29 -1.02
N LEU A 116 5.95 12.09 -1.08
CA LEU A 116 6.50 10.92 -0.42
C LEU A 116 7.50 10.20 -1.30
N TYR A 117 8.58 9.74 -0.68
CA TYR A 117 9.60 8.91 -1.27
C TYR A 117 9.84 7.71 -0.38
N TYR A 118 10.22 6.57 -0.97
CA TYR A 118 10.83 5.48 -0.22
C TYR A 118 12.27 5.28 -0.65
N HIS A 119 13.11 4.95 0.31
CA HIS A 119 14.50 4.59 0.11
C HIS A 119 14.67 3.07 0.21
N HIS A 120 15.37 2.50 -0.77
CA HIS A 120 15.85 1.13 -0.77
C HIS A 120 17.39 1.13 -0.79
N SER A 121 18.03 0.39 0.12
CA SER A 121 19.50 0.37 0.25
C SER A 121 20.26 0.06 -1.04
N ARG A 122 19.67 -0.75 -1.94
CA ARG A 122 20.25 -1.12 -3.25
C ARG A 122 19.73 -0.35 -4.46
N HIS A 123 18.58 0.32 -4.35
CA HIS A 123 17.91 0.92 -5.52
C HIS A 123 17.73 2.43 -5.39
N GLY A 124 18.08 3.01 -4.23
CA GLY A 124 17.99 4.44 -3.99
C GLY A 124 16.57 4.87 -3.68
N ASP A 125 16.28 6.11 -4.05
CA ASP A 125 15.04 6.80 -3.72
C ASP A 125 14.04 6.77 -4.87
N HIS A 126 12.79 6.44 -4.56
CA HIS A 126 11.70 6.42 -5.54
C HIS A 126 10.50 7.19 -5.00
N GLY A 127 9.86 7.95 -5.89
CA GLY A 127 8.62 8.65 -5.57
C GLY A 127 7.48 7.68 -5.29
N MET A 128 6.57 8.08 -4.41
CA MET A 128 5.37 7.32 -4.07
C MET A 128 4.12 8.11 -4.49
N LYS A 129 3.15 7.41 -5.07
CA LYS A 129 1.83 7.92 -5.45
C LYS A 129 0.77 7.36 -4.52
N ILE A 130 -0.11 8.21 -4.02
CA ILE A 130 -1.27 7.76 -3.25
C ILE A 130 -2.37 7.35 -4.22
N LEU A 131 -2.80 6.08 -4.13
CA LEU A 131 -3.91 5.56 -4.93
C LEU A 131 -5.25 5.77 -4.23
N LYS A 132 -5.25 5.56 -2.91
CA LYS A 132 -6.33 5.88 -1.98
C LYS A 132 -5.75 5.94 -0.57
N LYS A 133 -6.55 6.37 0.40
CA LYS A 133 -6.15 6.33 1.81
C LYS A 133 -5.57 4.96 2.17
N ASP A 134 -4.38 4.99 2.78
CA ASP A 134 -3.60 3.83 3.23
C ASP A 134 -3.18 2.86 2.10
N VAL A 135 -3.25 3.24 0.82
CA VAL A 135 -2.77 2.44 -0.32
C VAL A 135 -1.91 3.29 -1.24
N LEU A 136 -0.61 3.00 -1.26
CA LEU A 136 0.38 3.73 -2.03
C LEU A 136 1.04 2.83 -3.07
N GLU A 137 1.39 3.43 -4.18
CA GLU A 137 2.15 2.85 -5.28
C GLU A 137 3.53 3.50 -5.37
N ALA A 138 4.55 2.72 -5.69
CA ALA A 138 5.86 3.21 -6.07
C ALA A 138 6.50 2.23 -7.05
N ASP A 139 7.68 2.57 -7.56
CA ASP A 139 8.45 1.65 -8.38
C ASP A 139 8.82 0.36 -7.62
N TRP A 140 9.27 -0.64 -8.37
CA TRP A 140 9.84 -1.85 -7.79
C TRP A 140 11.09 -1.50 -6.95
N PRO A 141 11.32 -2.11 -5.77
CA PRO A 141 10.66 -3.31 -5.23
C PRO A 141 9.43 -3.11 -4.36
N LEU A 142 9.04 -1.87 -4.03
CA LEU A 142 7.91 -1.63 -3.13
C LEU A 142 6.56 -1.84 -3.84
N SER A 143 6.42 -1.44 -5.11
CA SER A 143 5.20 -1.61 -5.90
C SER A 143 3.95 -1.14 -5.13
N ILE A 144 3.08 -2.04 -4.64
CA ILE A 144 1.91 -1.66 -3.84
C ILE A 144 2.20 -1.86 -2.35
N SER A 145 1.99 -0.81 -1.56
CA SER A 145 2.02 -0.85 -0.10
C SER A 145 0.66 -0.49 0.50
N LYS A 146 0.16 -1.37 1.38
CA LYS A 146 -1.05 -1.12 2.19
C LYS A 146 -0.66 -0.83 3.63
N TYR A 147 -1.02 0.35 4.11
CA TYR A 147 -0.68 0.82 5.44
C TYR A 147 -1.66 0.28 6.47
N LYS A 148 -1.15 -0.17 7.62
CA LYS A 148 -1.95 -0.65 8.75
C LYS A 148 -1.93 0.38 9.86
N ARG A 149 -3.12 0.78 10.33
CA ARG A 149 -3.29 1.67 11.48
C ARG A 149 -3.77 0.90 12.71
N ASN A 150 -3.43 1.39 13.90
CA ASN A 150 -4.04 0.95 15.16
C ASN A 150 -5.36 1.71 15.43
N GLU A 151 -6.01 1.40 16.55
CA GLU A 151 -7.26 2.05 16.97
C GLU A 151 -7.11 3.56 17.23
N GLN A 152 -5.89 4.01 17.54
CA GLN A 152 -5.55 5.42 17.72
C GLN A 152 -5.23 6.12 16.38
N GLY A 153 -5.40 5.43 15.24
CA GLY A 153 -5.14 5.98 13.91
C GLY A 153 -3.67 6.07 13.52
N GLN A 154 -2.74 5.54 14.32
CA GLN A 154 -1.31 5.57 14.06
C GLN A 154 -0.90 4.45 13.12
N VAL A 155 -0.07 4.75 12.12
CA VAL A 155 0.53 3.73 11.25
C VAL A 155 1.46 2.85 12.07
N THR A 156 1.26 1.53 11.98
CA THR A 156 2.04 0.50 12.70
C THR A 156 2.85 -0.40 11.78
N GLY A 157 2.63 -0.33 10.47
CA GLY A 157 3.34 -1.14 9.50
C GLY A 157 2.73 -1.06 8.12
N ILE A 158 3.34 -1.79 7.18
CA ILE A 158 2.89 -1.88 5.80
C ILE A 158 2.85 -3.34 5.33
N ARG A 159 1.97 -3.61 4.36
CA ARG A 159 1.92 -4.85 3.59
C ARG A 159 2.32 -4.57 2.16
N VAL A 160 3.41 -5.16 1.71
CA VAL A 160 3.99 -4.93 0.38
C VAL A 160 3.60 -6.06 -0.57
N SER A 161 3.25 -5.72 -1.81
CA SER A 161 2.98 -6.67 -2.88
C SER A 161 3.59 -6.19 -4.21
N ASN A 162 4.43 -7.00 -4.83
CA ASN A 162 5.24 -6.62 -6.02
C ASN A 162 5.18 -7.67 -7.14
N GLY A 163 3.98 -8.19 -7.43
CA GLY A 163 3.76 -9.23 -8.43
C GLY A 163 4.02 -10.62 -7.88
N ARG A 164 5.30 -10.98 -7.67
CA ARG A 164 5.72 -12.30 -7.15
C ARG A 164 5.46 -12.45 -5.65
N VAL A 165 5.68 -11.38 -4.89
CA VAL A 165 5.43 -11.37 -3.45
C VAL A 165 4.08 -10.72 -3.17
N ARG A 166 3.31 -11.32 -2.24
CA ARG A 166 1.98 -10.84 -1.84
C ARG A 166 1.93 -10.69 -0.32
N ASN A 167 1.46 -9.53 0.13
CA ASN A 167 1.23 -9.21 1.54
C ASN A 167 2.43 -9.40 2.47
N LEU A 168 3.65 -9.17 1.98
CA LEU A 168 4.86 -9.21 2.78
C LEU A 168 4.76 -8.17 3.89
N ARG A 169 4.99 -8.61 5.13
CA ARG A 169 4.81 -7.76 6.32
C ARG A 169 6.08 -6.97 6.58
N PHE A 170 5.89 -5.68 6.82
CA PHE A 170 6.86 -4.82 7.47
C PHE A 170 6.22 -4.14 8.67
N GLU A 171 6.99 -4.00 9.74
CA GLU A 171 6.60 -3.32 10.98
C GLU A 171 7.23 -1.95 11.04
N LYS A 172 6.45 -0.94 11.43
CA LYS A 172 6.99 0.40 11.63
C LYS A 172 7.85 0.40 12.89
N LEU A 173 9.11 0.80 12.75
CA LEU A 173 10.02 0.94 13.88
C LEU A 173 9.57 2.11 14.75
N LYS A 174 9.48 1.86 16.06
CA LYS A 174 9.05 2.86 17.05
C LYS A 174 10.13 3.91 17.36
N TYR A 175 11.38 3.61 17.02
CA TYR A 175 12.53 4.44 17.32
C TYR A 175 13.18 4.85 16.00
N LYS A 176 13.59 6.11 15.89
CA LYS A 176 14.56 6.50 14.87
C LYS A 176 15.82 5.72 15.19
N VAL A 177 16.23 4.79 14.31
CA VAL A 177 17.54 4.17 14.46
C VAL A 177 18.54 5.29 14.22
N ASP A 178 19.24 5.69 15.28
CA ASP A 178 20.35 6.62 15.14
C ASP A 178 21.41 5.92 14.26
N PRO A 179 21.76 6.46 13.08
CA PRO A 179 22.75 5.84 12.20
C PRO A 179 24.13 5.65 12.86
N TYR A 180 24.40 6.31 13.98
CA TYR A 180 25.64 6.14 14.74
C TYR A 180 25.65 4.92 15.69
N LEU A 181 24.51 4.25 15.93
CA LEU A 181 24.45 3.07 16.80
C LEU A 181 24.82 1.75 16.11
N LEU A 182 24.93 1.73 14.77
CA LEU A 182 25.36 0.55 14.00
C LEU A 182 26.90 0.39 13.95
N GLY A 183 27.66 1.34 14.51
CA GLY A 183 29.13 1.33 14.48
C GLY A 183 29.83 0.66 15.67
N ALA A 184 29.10 0.16 16.67
CA ALA A 184 29.67 -0.36 17.91
C ALA A 184 29.53 -1.88 18.05
N CYS A 185 30.01 -2.65 17.06
CA CYS A 185 30.42 -4.03 17.31
C CYS A 185 31.93 -4.08 17.50
N SER A 186 32.41 -3.75 18.71
CA SER A 186 33.71 -4.23 19.17
C SER A 186 33.58 -5.70 19.58
N PRO A 187 34.45 -6.61 19.11
CA PRO A 187 34.43 -7.98 19.59
C PRO A 187 34.93 -8.02 21.04
N LEU A 188 34.01 -8.17 21.99
CA LEU A 188 34.37 -8.53 23.36
C LEU A 188 34.89 -9.98 23.33
N HIS A 189 36.20 -10.14 23.45
CA HIS A 189 36.81 -11.45 23.74
C HIS A 189 36.28 -11.96 25.08
N ILE A 190 35.34 -12.90 25.04
CA ILE A 190 34.92 -13.66 26.23
C ILE A 190 35.99 -14.72 26.48
N GLY A 191 36.99 -14.37 27.27
CA GLY A 191 37.84 -15.32 27.96
C GLY A 191 37.06 -15.93 29.12
N ILE A 192 36.57 -17.16 28.94
CA ILE A 192 35.93 -17.94 30.01
C ILE A 192 37.02 -18.32 31.03
N LYS A 193 36.95 -17.73 32.23
CA LYS A 193 37.47 -18.35 33.46
C LYS A 193 36.46 -18.18 34.58
N GLY A 194 36.20 -19.28 35.26
CA GLY A 194 35.05 -19.49 36.12
C GLY A 194 35.10 -18.84 37.49
N LYS A 195 33.95 -19.04 38.16
CA LYS A 195 33.62 -18.99 39.59
C LYS A 195 33.06 -17.70 40.17
N ASP A 196 31.94 -17.97 40.85
CA ASP A 196 31.31 -17.28 41.98
C ASP A 196 30.30 -16.14 41.69
N ARG A 197 29.02 -16.47 41.95
CA ARG A 197 27.92 -15.56 42.37
C ARG A 197 28.24 -15.07 43.81
N PRO A 198 27.71 -13.93 44.33
CA PRO A 198 26.30 -13.50 44.17
C PRO A 198 25.99 -11.98 44.20
N SER A 199 24.67 -11.70 44.06
CA SER A 199 23.84 -10.60 44.61
C SER A 199 23.95 -9.16 44.06
N ASP A 200 22.76 -8.67 43.67
CA ASP A 200 22.20 -7.31 43.75
C ASP A 200 23.03 -6.13 43.23
N ILE A 201 22.47 -5.38 42.26
CA ILE A 201 22.55 -3.90 42.21
C ILE A 201 21.38 -3.34 41.39
N ASN A 202 20.78 -2.30 41.99
CA ASN A 202 19.65 -1.48 41.55
C ASN A 202 19.80 -0.85 40.15
N VAL A 203 18.69 -0.77 39.43
CA VAL A 203 18.53 0.16 38.30
C VAL A 203 18.14 1.53 38.88
N LEU A 204 19.11 2.45 38.91
CA LEU A 204 18.87 3.87 39.13
C LEU A 204 18.50 4.55 37.81
N GLN A 205 17.38 5.26 37.90
CA GLN A 205 16.84 6.23 36.95
C GLN A 205 17.84 7.39 36.76
N VAL A 206 18.11 7.81 35.52
CA VAL A 206 18.78 9.09 35.24
C VAL A 206 18.04 9.78 34.09
N PHE A 207 17.87 11.09 34.30
CA PHE A 207 17.08 12.14 33.64
C PHE A 207 17.01 12.14 32.12
#